data_AF-A0A0R1VNX5-F1
#
_entry.id   AF-A0A0R1VNX5-F1
#
_cell.length_a   1.000
_cell.length_b   1.000
_cell.length_c   1.000
_cell.angle_alpha   90.00
_cell.angle_beta   90.00
_cell.angle_gamma   90.00
#
_symmetry.space_group_name_H-M   'P 1'
#
loop_
_entity.id
_entity.type
_entity.pdbx_description
1 polymer ?
#
loop_
_entity_poly.entity_id
_entity_poly.type
_entity_poly.pdbx_seq_one_letter_code
_entity_poly.pdbx_strand_id
1 'polypeptide(L)' 'MSNKFDIIYEYRAVEAKLAELDQVCERISETNRGRHLLNAYDERRRKLAAEKDRLGAILEAMTAAED' A
#
# COMPACT_ATOMS: atom_id res chain seq x y z
N MET A 1 -17.01 13.67 11.04
CA MET A 1 -15.65 13.77 10.48
C MET A 1 -14.64 12.72 10.99
N SER A 2 -14.96 11.83 11.96
CA SER A 2 -14.02 10.75 12.36
C SER A 2 -13.59 9.87 11.17
N ASN A 3 -14.56 9.44 10.37
CA ASN A 3 -14.33 8.50 9.26
C ASN A 3 -13.30 8.99 8.21
N LYS A 4 -13.24 10.29 7.88
CA LYS A 4 -12.28 10.81 6.88
C LYS A 4 -10.84 10.76 7.38
N PHE A 5 -10.61 11.14 8.64
CA PHE A 5 -9.29 11.08 9.26
C PHE A 5 -8.81 9.64 9.44
N ASP A 6 -9.72 8.73 9.79
CA ASP A 6 -9.44 7.29 9.89
C ASP A 6 -8.98 6.72 8.53
N ILE A 7 -9.68 7.05 7.44
CA ILE A 7 -9.30 6.63 6.08
C ILE A 7 -7.96 7.25 5.62
N ILE A 8 -7.68 8.51 5.97
CA ILE A 8 -6.38 9.15 5.69
C ILE A 8 -5.26 8.41 6.43
N TYR A 9 -5.49 8.04 7.68
CA TYR A 9 -4.52 7.29 8.48
C TYR A 9 -4.26 5.91 7.86
N GLU A 10 -5.31 5.18 7.49
CA GLU A 10 -5.19 3.88 6.80
C GLU A 10 -4.45 4.01 5.47
N TYR A 11 -4.77 5.02 4.66
CA TYR A 11 -4.10 5.29 3.40
C TYR A 11 -2.59 5.49 3.60
N ARG A 12 -2.19 6.34 4.56
CA ARG A 12 -0.78 6.56 4.90
C ARG A 12 -0.09 5.30 5.44
N ALA A 13 -0.79 4.49 6.22
CA ALA A 13 -0.25 3.24 6.73
C ALA A 13 0.00 2.22 5.61
N VAL A 14 -0.89 2.17 4.60
CA VAL A 14 -0.71 1.34 3.40
C VAL A 14 0.48 1.85 2.56
N GLU A 15 0.62 3.16 2.38
CA GLU A 15 1.78 3.76 1.70
C GLU A 15 3.11 3.40 2.37
N ALA A 16 3.18 3.50 3.70
CA ALA A 16 4.38 3.14 4.45
C ALA A 16 4.72 1.65 4.29
N LYS A 17 3.72 0.75 4.34
CA LYS A 17 3.92 -0.69 4.12
C LYS A 17 4.38 -1.01 2.70
N LEU A 18 3.88 -0.30 1.68
CA LEU A 18 4.35 -0.47 0.31
C LEU A 18 5.82 -0.10 0.17
N ALA A 19 6.24 1.02 0.77
CA ALA A 19 7.63 1.43 0.77
C ALA A 19 8.55 0.42 1.49
N GLU A 20 8.09 -0.14 2.62
CA GLU A 20 8.83 -1.19 3.34
C GLU A 20 8.96 -2.46 2.48
N LEU A 21 7.87 -2.89 1.82
CA LEU A 21 7.91 -4.05 0.93
C LEU A 21 8.87 -3.85 -0.24
N ASP A 22 8.93 -2.65 -0.81
CA ASP A 22 9.85 -2.34 -1.91
C ASP A 22 11.31 -2.45 -1.45
N GLN A 23 11.65 -1.91 -0.27
CA GLN A 23 12.99 -2.06 0.31
C GLN A 23 13.34 -3.52 0.62
N VAL A 24 12.38 -4.30 1.14
CA VAL A 24 12.60 -5.73 1.41
C VAL A 24 12.80 -6.50 0.10
N CYS A 25 12.03 -6.22 -0.94
CA CYS A 25 12.20 -6.84 -2.25
C CYS A 25 13.57 -6.56 -2.85
N GLU A 26 14.04 -5.30 -2.79
CA GLU A 26 15.38 -4.91 -3.25
C GLU A 26 16.45 -5.73 -2.53
N ARG A 27 16.44 -5.76 -1.20
CA ARG A 27 17.39 -6.54 -0.40
C ARG A 27 17.34 -8.04 -0.66
N ILE A 28 16.16 -8.60 -0.88
CA ILE A 28 15.98 -10.02 -1.21
C ILE A 28 16.55 -10.31 -2.60
N SER A 29 16.36 -9.42 -3.57
CA SER A 29 16.80 -9.58 -4.95
C SER A 29 18.32 -9.66 -5.10
N GLU A 30 19.06 -9.07 -4.16
CA GLU A 30 20.52 -9.15 -4.06
C GLU A 30 21.02 -10.54 -3.60
N THR A 31 20.11 -11.42 -3.14
CA THR A 31 20.45 -12.75 -2.65
C THR A 31 19.81 -13.87 -3.48
N ASN A 32 20.61 -14.78 -4.03
CA ASN A 32 20.12 -15.91 -4.83
C ASN A 32 19.13 -16.82 -4.06
N ARG A 33 19.28 -16.92 -2.74
CA ARG A 33 18.40 -17.73 -1.88
C ARG A 33 17.01 -17.14 -1.71
N GLY A 34 16.87 -15.82 -1.76
CA GLY A 34 15.61 -15.13 -1.48
C GLY A 34 14.66 -15.01 -2.67
N ARG A 35 15.11 -15.33 -3.89
CA ARG A 35 14.34 -15.10 -5.12
C ARG A 35 12.97 -15.77 -5.17
N HIS A 36 12.82 -16.93 -4.51
CA HIS A 36 11.53 -17.63 -4.41
C HIS A 36 10.50 -16.88 -3.54
N LEU A 37 10.95 -16.01 -2.63
CA LEU A 37 10.08 -15.16 -1.81
C LEU A 37 9.55 -13.95 -2.60
N LEU A 38 10.28 -13.48 -3.63
CA LEU A 38 9.87 -12.31 -4.41
C LEU A 38 8.46 -12.43 -4.97
N ASN A 39 8.05 -13.62 -5.43
CA ASN A 39 6.68 -13.84 -5.93
C ASN A 39 5.61 -13.60 -4.85
N ALA A 40 5.86 -14.04 -3.62
CA ALA A 40 4.94 -13.83 -2.49
C ALA A 40 4.89 -12.35 -2.07
N TYR A 41 6.03 -11.67 -2.12
CA TYR A 41 6.12 -10.24 -1.85
C TYR A 41 5.44 -9.40 -2.95
N ASP A 42 5.60 -9.78 -4.23
CA ASP A 42 4.93 -9.15 -5.36
C ASP A 42 3.41 -9.30 -5.27
N GLU A 43 2.92 -10.48 -4.89
CA GLU A 43 1.48 -10.67 -4.66
C GLU A 43 0.97 -9.78 -3.52
N ARG A 44 1.73 -9.68 -2.43
CA ARG A 44 1.39 -8.82 -1.29
C ARG A 44 1.41 -7.34 -1.68
N ARG A 45 2.39 -6.92 -2.48
CA ARG A 45 2.50 -5.57 -3.02
C ARG A 45 1.31 -5.22 -3.91
N ARG A 46 0.90 -6.13 -4.81
CA ARG A 46 -0.30 -5.92 -5.65
C ARG A 46 -1.57 -5.74 -4.83
N LYS A 47 -1.76 -6.53 -3.77
CA LYS A 47 -2.91 -6.40 -2.87
C LYS A 47 -2.93 -5.05 -2.14
N LEU A 48 -1.79 -4.64 -1.59
CA LEU A 48 -1.66 -3.35 -0.90
C LEU A 48 -1.80 -2.16 -1.86
N ALA A 49 -1.32 -2.26 -3.10
CA ALA A 49 -1.52 -1.23 -4.12
C ALA A 49 -3.01 -1.08 -4.45
N ALA A 50 -3.73 -2.18 -4.65
CA ALA A 50 -5.18 -2.14 -4.88
C ALA A 50 -5.96 -1.56 -3.68
N GLU A 51 -5.51 -1.84 -2.45
CA GLU A 51 -6.08 -1.25 -1.23
C GLU A 51 -5.81 0.26 -1.16
N LYS A 52 -4.60 0.69 -1.49
CA LYS A 52 -4.23 2.11 -1.58
C LYS A 52 -5.12 2.85 -2.60
N ASP A 53 -5.27 2.30 -3.80
CA ASP A 53 -6.08 2.89 -4.87
C ASP A 53 -7.54 3.03 -4.43
N ARG A 54 -8.08 2.00 -3.78
CA ARG A 54 -9.44 2.01 -3.22
C ARG A 54 -9.62 3.10 -2.17
N LEU A 55 -8.69 3.21 -1.22
CA LEU A 55 -8.74 4.24 -0.17
C LEU A 55 -8.61 5.64 -0.77
N GLY A 56 -7.75 5.82 -1.77
CA GLY A 56 -7.62 7.08 -2.52
C GLY A 56 -8.93 7.50 -3.19
N ALA A 57 -9.58 6.58 -3.91
CA ALA A 57 -10.86 6.85 -4.55
C ALA A 57 -11.96 7.23 -3.53
N ILE A 58 -11.97 6.63 -2.35
CA ILE A 58 -12.91 7.00 -1.27
C ILE A 58 -12.62 8.42 -0.78
N LEU A 59 -11.35 8.78 -0.56
CA LEU A 59 -10.97 10.12 -0.11
C LEU A 59 -11.31 11.20 -1.14
N GLU A 60 -11.12 10.91 -2.42
CA GLU A 60 -11.53 11.78 -3.52
C GLU A 60 -13.05 11.99 -3.52
N ALA A 61 -13.83 10.91 -3.45
CA ALA A 61 -15.28 10.99 -3.39
C ALA A 61 -15.79 11.76 -2.15
N MET A 62 -15.17 11.55 -0.98
CA MET A 62 -15.53 12.30 0.24
C MET A 62 -15.21 13.78 0.10
N THR A 63 -14.10 14.14 -0.54
CA THR A 63 -13.72 15.54 -0.75
C THR A 63 -14.66 16.22 -1.74
N ALA A 64 -15.01 15.54 -2.84
CA ALA A 64 -15.97 16.06 -3.82
C ALA A 64 -17.39 16.23 -3.28
N ALA A 65 -17.76 15.50 -2.21
CA ALA A 65 -19.05 15.64 -1.54
C ALA A 65 -19.06 16.71 -0.43
N GLU A 66 -17.88 17.20 -0.03
CA GLU A 66 -17.72 18.29 0.94
C GLU A 66 -17.65 19.69 0.27
N ASP A 67 -17.29 19.73 -1.02
CA ASP A 67 -17.42 20.90 -1.92
C ASP A 67 -18.88 21.12 -2.38
#